data_AF-A0A1F7XTQ0-F1
#
_entry.id   AF-A0A1F7XTQ0-F1
#
_cell.length_a   1.000
_cell.length_b   1.000
_cell.length_c   1.000
_cell.angle_alpha   90.00
_cell.angle_beta   90.00
_cell.angle_gamma   90.00
#
_symmetry.space_group_name_H-M   'P 1'
#
loop_
_entity.id
_entity.type
_entity.pdbx_description
1 polymer ?
#
loop_
_entity_poly.entity_id
_entity_poly.type
_entity_poly.pdbx_seq_one_letter_code
_entity_poly.pdbx_strand_id
1 'polypeptide(L)' 'MEQVKTNHNKSNINLAQAFAEASKLSISFVFYPVILLLIGLWLDKKYNTTPLFIILSIVIGMLIFIYQASKIVRKLRK' A
#
# COMPACT_ATOMS: atom_id res chain seq x y z
N MET A 1 21.45 45.71 19.19
CA MET A 1 21.10 45.00 17.94
C MET A 1 21.18 43.51 18.25
N GLU A 2 20.04 42.90 18.51
CA GLU A 2 19.92 41.53 19.02
C GLU A 2 19.87 40.55 17.84
N GLN A 3 20.83 39.63 17.78
CA GLN A 3 20.99 38.67 16.69
C GLN A 3 19.94 37.56 16.84
N VAL A 4 18.90 37.61 15.99
CA VAL A 4 17.89 36.56 15.87
C VAL A 4 18.55 35.28 15.33
N LYS A 5 18.85 34.33 16.22
CA LYS A 5 19.31 32.98 15.86
C LYS A 5 18.15 32.21 15.22
N THR A 6 18.03 32.28 13.90
CA THR A 6 17.15 31.39 13.15
C THR A 6 17.69 29.96 13.23
N ASN A 7 17.14 29.20 14.17
CA ASN A 7 17.42 27.77 14.36
C ASN A 7 16.81 27.02 13.16
N HIS A 8 17.55 26.92 12.06
CA HIS A 8 17.18 26.09 10.93
C HIS A 8 17.30 24.64 11.38
N ASN A 9 16.21 24.11 11.93
CA ASN A 9 16.03 22.68 12.19
C ASN A 9 16.01 21.97 10.84
N LYS A 10 17.20 21.65 10.34
CA LYS A 10 17.42 20.86 9.13
C LYS A 10 17.00 19.45 9.47
N SER A 11 15.70 19.17 9.32
CA SER A 11 15.20 17.80 9.32
C SER A 11 16.00 17.05 8.26
N ASN A 12 16.93 16.20 8.70
CA ASN A 12 17.63 15.28 7.82
C ASN A 12 16.59 14.27 7.33
N ILE A 13 15.76 14.69 6.37
CA ILE A 13 14.87 13.78 5.65
C ILE A 13 15.81 12.84 4.92
N ASN A 14 15.93 11.64 5.46
CA ASN A 14 16.77 10.61 4.92
C ASN A 14 16.06 10.09 3.66
N LEU A 15 16.28 10.76 2.52
CA LEU A 15 15.57 10.51 1.27
C LEU A 15 15.58 9.01 0.91
N ALA A 16 16.71 8.35 1.15
CA ALA A 16 16.85 6.91 0.93
C ALA A 16 15.84 6.09 1.75
N GLN A 17 15.60 6.48 3.01
CA GLN A 17 14.65 5.81 3.89
C GLN A 17 13.19 6.05 3.47
N ALA A 18 12.85 7.30 3.13
CA ALA A 18 11.53 7.64 2.62
C ALA A 18 11.24 6.92 1.29
N PHE A 19 12.24 6.84 0.40
CA PHE A 19 12.13 6.15 -0.88
C PHE A 19 12.01 4.62 -0.70
N ALA A 20 12.74 4.05 0.26
CA ALA A 20 12.64 2.64 0.60
C ALA A 20 11.24 2.29 1.16
N GLU A 21 10.69 3.13 2.04
CA GLU A 21 9.32 2.93 2.55
C GLU A 21 8.26 3.07 1.45
N ALA A 22 8.37 4.09 0.59
CA ALA A 22 7.47 4.28 -0.53
C ALA A 22 7.54 3.12 -1.54
N SER A 23 8.74 2.62 -1.84
CA SER A 23 8.96 1.49 -2.75
C SER A 23 8.41 0.18 -2.18
N LYS A 24 8.65 -0.08 -0.89
CA LYS A 24 8.06 -1.25 -0.22
C LYS A 24 6.53 -1.20 -0.28
N LEU A 25 5.96 -0.02 -0.12
CA LEU A 25 4.53 0.18 -0.16
C LEU A 25 3.95 0.00 -1.58
N SER A 26 4.58 0.60 -2.59
CA SER A 26 4.13 0.46 -3.98
C SER A 26 4.18 -1.00 -4.45
N ILE A 27 5.26 -1.71 -4.11
CA ILE A 27 5.40 -3.14 -4.41
C ILE A 27 4.27 -3.93 -3.75
N SER A 28 4.01 -3.69 -2.45
CA SER A 28 2.92 -4.37 -1.74
C SER A 28 1.56 -4.11 -2.40
N PHE A 29 1.30 -2.86 -2.82
CA PHE A 29 0.04 -2.48 -3.46
C PHE A 29 -0.20 -3.14 -4.81
N VAL A 30 0.84 -3.49 -5.56
CA VAL A 30 0.70 -4.22 -6.83
C VAL A 30 0.70 -5.73 -6.60
N PHE A 31 1.55 -6.21 -5.69
CA PHE A 31 1.75 -7.63 -5.46
C PHE A 31 0.51 -8.32 -4.86
N TYR A 32 -0.14 -7.71 -3.87
CA TYR A 32 -1.33 -8.31 -3.24
C TYR A 32 -2.51 -8.49 -4.20
N PRO A 33 -2.94 -7.48 -4.98
CA PRO A 33 -3.99 -7.65 -5.98
C PRO A 33 -3.66 -8.68 -7.05
N VAL A 34 -2.41 -8.71 -7.53
CA VAL A 34 -1.98 -9.68 -8.55
C VAL A 34 -2.09 -11.10 -8.02
N ILE A 35 -1.62 -11.37 -6.80
CA ILE A 35 -1.74 -12.70 -6.19
C ILE A 35 -3.19 -13.10 -5.98
N LEU A 36 -4.02 -12.21 -5.42
CA LEU A 36 -5.45 -12.48 -5.21
C LEU A 36 -6.18 -12.77 -6.52
N LEU A 37 -5.84 -12.06 -7.59
CA LEU A 37 -6.40 -12.26 -8.92
C LEU A 37 -5.98 -13.60 -9.51
N LEU A 38 -4.70 -13.99 -9.37
CA LEU A 38 -4.22 -15.31 -9.79
C LEU A 38 -4.90 -16.44 -9.02
N ILE A 39 -5.11 -16.28 -7.71
CA ILE A 39 -5.85 -17.24 -6.88
C ILE A 39 -7.31 -17.33 -7.35
N GLY A 40 -7.97 -16.20 -7.59
CA GLY A 40 -9.35 -16.16 -8.09
C GLY A 40 -9.49 -16.86 -9.44
N LEU A 41 -8.57 -16.57 -10.38
CA LEU A 41 -8.52 -17.21 -11.69
C LEU A 41 -8.29 -18.72 -11.59
N TRP A 42 -7.40 -19.14 -10.68
CA TRP A 42 -7.13 -20.56 -10.46
C TRP A 42 -8.34 -21.29 -9.88
N LEU A 43 -9.06 -20.65 -8.94
CA LEU A 43 -10.31 -21.19 -8.38
C LEU A 43 -11.40 -21.29 -9.44
N ASP A 44 -11.61 -20.24 -10.23
CA ASP A 44 -12.61 -20.27 -11.32
C ASP A 44 -12.33 -21.39 -12.33
N LYS A 45 -11.05 -21.59 -12.69
CA LYS A 45 -10.64 -22.73 -13.54
C LYS A 45 -10.83 -24.09 -12.87
N LYS A 46 -10.56 -24.20 -11.57
CA LYS A 46 -10.65 -25.46 -10.83
C LYS A 46 -12.10 -25.93 -10.65
N TYR A 47 -13.03 -24.98 -10.47
CA TYR A 47 -14.44 -25.28 -10.23
C TYR A 47 -15.32 -25.13 -11.48
N ASN A 48 -14.75 -24.83 -12.65
CA ASN A 48 -15.48 -24.53 -13.90
C ASN A 48 -16.61 -23.51 -13.70
N THR A 49 -16.41 -22.55 -12.79
CA THR A 49 -17.38 -21.50 -12.54
C THR A 49 -17.20 -20.39 -13.58
N THR A 50 -18.29 -19.68 -13.88
CA THR A 50 -18.21 -18.31 -14.41
C THR A 50 -17.30 -17.46 -13.51
N PRO A 51 -16.72 -16.32 -13.94
CA PRO A 51 -15.64 -15.60 -13.25
C PRO A 51 -16.02 -14.98 -11.89
N LEU A 52 -16.50 -15.80 -10.96
CA LEU A 52 -17.15 -15.44 -9.71
C LEU A 52 -16.09 -15.29 -8.63
N PHE A 53 -15.10 -16.19 -8.59
CA PHE A 53 -13.99 -16.12 -7.65
C PHE A 53 -13.04 -14.96 -8.01
N ILE A 54 -12.86 -14.64 -9.30
CA ILE A 54 -12.14 -13.42 -9.72
C ILE A 54 -12.84 -12.17 -9.16
N ILE A 55 -14.16 -12.04 -9.35
CA ILE A 55 -14.92 -10.90 -8.83
C ILE A 55 -14.81 -10.82 -7.30
N LEU A 56 -14.96 -11.95 -6.61
CA LEU A 56 -14.84 -12.01 -5.16
C LEU A 56 -13.43 -11.61 -4.68
N SER A 57 -12.39 -12.12 -5.32
CA SER A 57 -11.00 -11.77 -5.02
C SER A 57 -10.70 -10.29 -5.26
N ILE A 58 -11.30 -9.66 -6.28
CA ILE A 58 -11.17 -8.22 -6.53
C ILE A 58 -11.82 -7.42 -5.41
N VAL A 59 -13.05 -7.78 -5.00
CA VAL A 59 -13.76 -7.11 -3.91
C VAL A 59 -12.97 -7.23 -2.60
N ILE A 60 -12.49 -8.43 -2.26
CA ILE A 60 -11.67 -8.65 -1.07
C ILE A 60 -10.36 -7.87 -1.16
N GLY A 61 -9.67 -7.91 -2.30
CA GLY A 61 -8.44 -7.16 -2.53
C GLY A 61 -8.62 -5.66 -2.36
N MET A 62 -9.75 -5.11 -2.82
CA MET A 62 -10.08 -3.70 -2.64
C MET A 62 -10.28 -3.33 -1.16
N LEU A 63 -10.98 -4.17 -0.40
CA LEU A 63 -11.17 -3.95 1.04
C LEU A 63 -9.84 -3.99 1.80
N ILE A 64 -8.98 -4.97 1.49
CA ILE A 64 -7.63 -5.07 2.07
C ILE A 64 -6.81 -3.84 1.73
N PHE A 65 -6.85 -3.37 0.48
CA PHE A 65 -6.16 -2.18 0.03
C PHE A 65 -6.59 -0.93 0.81
N ILE A 66 -7.91 -0.69 0.92
CA ILE A 66 -8.47 0.44 1.68
C ILE A 66 -8.04 0.38 3.14
N TYR A 67 -8.05 -0.81 3.74
CA TYR A 67 -7.61 -1.02 5.11
C TYR A 67 -6.12 -0.69 5.30
N GLN A 68 -5.25 -1.18 4.42
CA GLN A 68 -3.82 -0.90 4.47
C GLN A 68 -3.54 0.59 4.27
N ALA A 69 -4.14 1.22 3.25
CA ALA A 69 -4.02 2.64 2.99
C ALA A 69 -4.48 3.47 4.21
N SER A 70 -5.63 3.13 4.80
CA SER A 70 -6.16 3.80 6.00
C SER A 70 -5.24 3.66 7.20
N LYS A 71 -4.64 2.47 7.40
CA LYS A 71 -3.68 2.21 8.49
C LYS A 71 -2.43 3.08 8.35
N ILE A 72 -1.93 3.25 7.12
CA ILE A 72 -0.74 4.07 6.85
C ILE A 72 -1.04 5.54 7.04
N VAL A 73 -2.18 6.03 6.52
CA VAL A 73 -2.62 7.41 6.72
C VAL A 73 -2.76 7.72 8.21
N ARG A 74 -3.34 6.81 9.00
CA ARG A 74 -3.43 6.96 10.46
C ARG A 74 -2.06 6.95 11.15
N LYS A 75 -1.10 6.17 10.66
CA LYS A 75 0.27 6.13 11.18
C LYS A 75 1.02 7.43 10.88
N LEU A 76 0.78 8.05 9.73
CA LEU A 76 1.40 9.31 9.30
C LEU A 76 0.72 10.55 9.93
N ARG A 77 -0.54 10.44 10.34
CA ARG A 77 -1.29 11.53 11.01
C ARG A 77 -0.96 11.65 12.51
N LYS A 78 -0.43 10.60 13.13
CA LYS A 78 0.10 10.63 14.50
C LYS A 78 1.52 11.16 14.49
#